data_AF-A0A353T3T0-F1
#
_entry.id   AF-A0A353T3T0-F1
#
_cell.length_a   1.000
_cell.length_b   1.000
_cell.length_c   1.000
_cell.angle_alpha   90.00
_cell.angle_beta   90.00
_cell.angle_gamma   90.00
#
_symmetry.space_group_name_H-M   'P 1'
#
loop_
_entity.id
_entity.type
_entity.pdbx_description
1 polymer ?
#
loop_
_entity_poly.entity_id
_entity_poly.type
_entity_poly.pdbx_seq_one_letter_code
_entity_poly.pdbx_strand_id
1 'polypeptide(L)'
;MSTKVAHIAKDERSHKKQGKLQAFQKGMKRYWPFYVMLLPCLIYYIIFKYGPMYGVVIAFKDFNVTEGIVGSPWADPWYKHYQYFFNSPYASQMIGNTLIISGLKLFFGLFPSLLLALLINECSKKWFGRVIQTLSYLPHFLSWVIIYGILIALFSQ
;
A
#
# COMPACT_ATOMS: atom_id res chain seq x y z
N MET A 1 57.65 -24.05 -13.11
CA MET A 1 56.72 -24.51 -12.04
C MET A 1 55.55 -23.55 -11.77
N SER A 2 55.67 -22.24 -12.06
CA SER A 2 54.62 -21.23 -11.80
C SER A 2 53.42 -21.25 -12.79
N THR A 3 53.61 -21.69 -14.04
CA THR A 3 52.55 -21.65 -15.06
C THR A 3 51.45 -22.70 -14.86
N LYS A 4 51.76 -23.89 -14.33
CA LYS A 4 50.75 -24.95 -14.10
C LYS A 4 49.75 -24.61 -12.99
N VAL A 5 50.17 -23.88 -11.94
CA VAL A 5 49.31 -23.49 -10.81
C VAL A 5 48.28 -22.43 -11.24
N ALA A 6 48.67 -21.53 -12.15
CA ALA A 6 47.76 -20.53 -12.71
C ALA A 6 46.69 -21.13 -13.64
N HIS A 7 47.01 -22.19 -14.38
CA HIS A 7 46.03 -22.90 -15.22
C HIS A 7 45.03 -23.71 -14.39
N ILE A 8 45.48 -24.40 -13.34
CA ILE A 8 44.60 -25.17 -12.44
C ILE A 8 43.64 -24.25 -11.67
N ALA A 9 44.12 -23.10 -11.17
CA ALA A 9 43.28 -22.12 -10.47
C ALA A 9 42.26 -21.42 -11.39
N LYS A 10 42.51 -21.37 -12.70
CA LYS A 10 41.57 -20.80 -13.69
C LYS A 10 40.47 -21.79 -14.07
N ASP A 11 40.80 -23.09 -14.08
CA ASP A 11 39.87 -24.17 -14.39
C ASP A 11 38.86 -24.40 -13.26
N GLU A 12 39.32 -24.38 -12.00
CA GLU A 12 38.43 -24.50 -10.83
C GLU A 12 37.45 -23.32 -10.69
N ARG A 13 37.87 -22.10 -11.05
CA ARG A 13 36.99 -20.90 -11.02
C ARG A 13 35.91 -20.93 -12.11
N SER A 14 36.18 -21.59 -13.24
CA SER A 14 35.22 -21.76 -14.34
C SER A 14 34.13 -22.78 -13.97
N HIS A 15 34.53 -23.95 -13.45
CA HIS A 15 33.59 -24.99 -13.02
C HIS A 15 32.68 -24.56 -11.86
N LYS A 16 33.20 -23.79 -10.89
CA LYS A 16 32.41 -23.29 -9.75
C LYS A 16 31.40 -22.20 -10.15
N LYS A 17 31.70 -21.41 -11.18
CA LYS A 17 30.75 -20.44 -11.78
C LYS A 17 29.65 -21.14 -12.58
N GLN A 18 29.99 -22.18 -13.34
CA GLN A 18 29.01 -22.97 -14.10
C GLN A 18 27.99 -23.68 -13.20
N GLY A 19 28.44 -24.25 -12.07
CA GLY A 19 27.53 -24.88 -11.09
C GLY A 19 26.52 -23.92 -10.44
N LYS A 20 26.90 -22.66 -10.16
CA LYS A 20 25.99 -21.65 -9.61
C LYS A 20 24.98 -21.14 -10.65
N LEU A 21 25.41 -20.96 -11.90
CA LEU A 21 24.53 -20.50 -12.98
C LEU A 21 23.51 -21.57 -13.36
N GLN A 22 23.92 -22.83 -13.39
CA GLN A 22 23.05 -23.97 -13.65
C GLN A 22 22.07 -24.24 -12.50
N ALA A 23 22.49 -24.07 -11.24
CA ALA A 23 21.58 -24.14 -10.09
C ALA A 23 20.51 -23.03 -10.12
N PHE A 24 20.88 -21.81 -10.54
CA PHE A 24 19.94 -20.70 -10.70
C PHE A 24 18.96 -20.93 -11.87
N GLN A 25 19.44 -21.40 -13.02
CA GLN A 25 18.59 -21.76 -14.17
C GLN A 25 17.65 -22.94 -13.86
N LYS A 26 18.11 -23.94 -13.13
CA LYS A 26 17.29 -25.09 -12.69
C LYS A 26 16.25 -24.66 -11.65
N GLY A 27 16.59 -23.70 -10.79
CA GLY A 27 15.64 -23.02 -9.89
C GLY A 27 14.56 -22.26 -10.65
N MET A 28 14.92 -21.42 -11.63
CA MET A 28 13.96 -20.68 -12.46
C MET A 28 13.01 -21.60 -13.23
N LYS A 29 13.48 -22.72 -13.81
CA LYS A 29 12.61 -23.70 -14.46
C LYS A 29 11.65 -24.38 -13.49
N ARG A 30 12.10 -24.62 -12.24
CA ARG A 30 11.25 -25.23 -11.19
C ARG A 30 10.13 -24.29 -10.73
N TYR A 31 10.36 -22.98 -10.74
CA TYR A 31 9.38 -21.98 -10.28
C TYR A 31 8.64 -21.26 -11.42
N TRP A 32 8.85 -21.64 -12.69
CA TRP A 32 8.17 -21.05 -13.85
C TRP A 32 6.63 -20.96 -13.71
N PRO A 33 5.91 -22.00 -13.21
CA PRO A 33 4.46 -21.91 -13.01
C PRO A 33 4.06 -20.80 -12.02
N PHE A 34 4.85 -20.56 -10.97
CA PHE A 34 4.57 -19.48 -10.01
C PHE A 34 4.75 -18.10 -10.62
N TYR A 35 5.76 -17.91 -11.49
CA TYR A 35 5.93 -16.66 -12.22
C TYR A 35 4.77 -16.38 -13.18
N VAL A 36 4.25 -17.42 -13.84
CA VAL A 36 3.06 -17.30 -14.73
C VAL A 36 1.80 -16.94 -13.93
N MET A 37 1.60 -17.52 -12.74
CA MET A 37 0.47 -17.16 -11.86
C MET A 37 0.58 -15.74 -11.29
N LEU A 38 1.80 -15.24 -11.08
CA LEU A 38 2.05 -13.88 -10.60
C LEU A 38 1.85 -12.82 -11.69
N LEU A 39 2.14 -13.18 -12.94
CA LEU A 39 2.09 -12.29 -14.11
C LEU A 39 0.76 -11.49 -14.24
N PRO A 40 -0.45 -12.10 -14.19
CA PRO A 40 -1.69 -11.34 -14.29
C PRO A 40 -1.90 -10.35 -13.13
N CYS A 41 -1.49 -10.71 -11.91
CA CYS A 41 -1.55 -9.81 -10.76
C CYS A 41 -0.61 -8.60 -10.94
N LEU A 42 0.60 -8.84 -11.45
CA LEU A 42 1.58 -7.79 -11.72
C LEU A 42 1.10 -6.85 -12.84
N ILE A 43 0.57 -7.38 -13.95
CA ILE A 43 0.00 -6.58 -15.03
C ILE A 43 -1.12 -5.69 -14.51
N TYR A 44 -2.05 -6.27 -13.75
CA TYR A 44 -3.14 -5.52 -13.14
C TYR A 44 -2.61 -4.36 -12.28
N TYR A 45 -1.63 -4.64 -11.43
CA TYR A 45 -1.05 -3.62 -10.56
C TYR A 45 -0.34 -2.52 -11.35
N ILE A 46 0.40 -2.87 -12.41
CA ILE A 46 1.08 -1.89 -13.27
C ILE A 46 0.07 -0.98 -13.97
N ILE A 47 -0.98 -1.54 -14.57
CA ILE A 47 -1.95 -0.75 -15.34
C ILE A 47 -2.84 0.10 -14.41
N PHE A 48 -3.38 -0.49 -13.34
CA PHE A 48 -4.42 0.15 -12.52
C PHE A 48 -3.89 0.86 -11.27
N LYS A 49 -2.68 0.54 -10.78
CA LYS A 49 -2.08 1.23 -9.63
C LYS A 49 -0.93 2.15 -10.04
N TYR A 50 0.04 1.66 -10.83
CA TYR A 50 1.16 2.49 -11.27
C TYR A 50 0.79 3.43 -12.44
N GLY A 51 -0.09 3.01 -13.35
CA GLY A 51 -0.58 3.86 -14.44
C GLY A 51 -1.12 5.22 -13.96
N PRO A 52 -2.09 5.24 -13.02
CA PRO A 52 -2.61 6.48 -12.45
C PRO A 52 -1.58 7.33 -11.71
N MET A 53 -0.48 6.74 -11.20
CA MET A 53 0.58 7.51 -10.53
C MET A 53 1.32 8.45 -11.49
N TYR A 54 1.25 8.23 -12.81
CA TYR A 54 1.74 9.22 -13.78
C TYR A 54 1.04 10.58 -13.62
N GLY A 55 -0.22 10.59 -13.18
CA GLY A 55 -0.99 11.81 -12.92
C GLY A 55 -0.43 12.68 -11.78
N VAL A 56 0.49 12.17 -10.95
CA VAL A 56 1.13 12.97 -9.89
C VAL A 56 1.93 14.14 -10.47
N VAL A 57 2.38 14.04 -11.72
CA VAL A 57 3.07 15.12 -12.44
C VAL A 57 2.20 16.39 -12.58
N ILE A 58 0.87 16.25 -12.53
CA ILE A 58 -0.08 17.39 -12.57
C ILE A 58 0.18 18.36 -11.42
N ALA A 59 0.62 17.89 -10.26
CA ALA A 59 0.92 18.76 -9.11
C ALA A 59 2.09 19.74 -9.38
N PHE A 60 2.87 19.51 -10.43
CA PHE A 60 4.03 20.31 -10.83
C PHE A 60 3.79 21.07 -12.15
N LYS A 61 2.59 20.98 -12.73
CA LYS A 61 2.23 21.63 -13.99
C LYS A 61 1.06 22.59 -13.80
N ASP A 62 1.00 23.64 -14.61
CA ASP A 62 -0.21 24.46 -14.73
C ASP A 62 -1.19 23.73 -15.67
N PHE A 63 -1.84 22.69 -15.13
CA PHE A 63 -2.67 21.76 -15.89
C PHE A 63 -3.92 22.43 -16.47
N ASN A 64 -4.05 22.38 -17.78
CA ASN A 64 -5.26 22.74 -18.50
C ASN A 64 -5.90 21.49 -19.13
N VAL A 65 -7.21 21.31 -18.90
CA VAL A 65 -7.98 20.17 -19.41
C VAL A 65 -7.92 20.09 -20.94
N THR A 66 -7.81 21.24 -21.63
CA THR A 66 -7.74 21.30 -23.09
C THR A 66 -6.40 20.86 -23.67
N GLU A 67 -5.29 21.07 -22.95
CA GLU A 67 -3.93 20.76 -23.42
C GLU A 67 -3.41 19.40 -22.91
N GLY A 68 -4.13 18.80 -21.95
CA GLY A 68 -3.79 17.52 -21.33
C GLY A 68 -2.51 17.58 -20.47
N ILE A 69 -2.14 16.44 -19.89
CA ILE A 69 -1.02 16.35 -18.93
C ILE A 69 0.33 16.64 -19.61
N VAL A 70 0.49 16.23 -20.87
CA VAL A 70 1.77 16.36 -21.59
C VAL A 70 1.93 17.77 -22.19
N GLY A 71 0.85 18.36 -22.72
CA GLY A 71 0.88 19.68 -23.36
C GLY A 71 0.89 20.85 -22.39
N SER A 72 0.37 20.67 -21.17
CA SER A 72 0.35 21.75 -20.17
C SER A 72 1.77 22.20 -19.76
N PRO A 73 2.03 23.51 -19.64
CA PRO A 73 3.33 24.02 -19.22
C PRO A 73 3.66 23.62 -17.78
N TRP A 74 4.96 23.56 -17.48
CA TRP A 74 5.44 23.38 -16.11
C TRP A 74 5.06 24.60 -15.27
N ALA A 75 4.66 24.38 -14.01
CA ALA A 75 4.43 25.47 -13.09
C ALA A 75 5.75 26.21 -12.85
N ASP A 76 5.74 27.53 -12.95
CA ASP A 76 6.89 28.37 -12.64
C ASP A 76 6.55 29.29 -11.44
N PRO A 77 7.22 29.14 -10.29
CA PRO A 77 8.15 28.07 -9.90
C PRO A 77 7.47 26.69 -9.80
N TRP A 78 8.23 25.59 -9.93
CA TRP A 78 7.68 24.22 -9.89
C TRP A 78 6.88 23.87 -8.62
N TYR A 79 7.16 24.57 -7.52
CA TYR A 79 6.50 24.42 -6.23
C TYR A 79 5.33 25.38 -6.00
N LYS A 80 4.93 26.18 -7.00
CA LYS A 80 3.87 27.21 -6.90
C LYS A 80 2.61 26.70 -6.22
N HIS A 81 2.13 25.52 -6.61
CA HIS A 81 0.93 24.90 -6.05
C HIS A 81 1.11 24.47 -4.58
N TYR A 82 2.31 24.01 -4.22
CA TYR A 82 2.64 23.69 -2.83
C TYR A 82 2.70 24.95 -1.95
N GLN A 83 3.33 26.01 -2.43
CA GLN A 83 3.34 27.29 -1.72
C GLN A 83 1.93 27.85 -1.54
N TYR A 84 1.11 27.81 -2.59
CA TYR A 84 -0.28 28.22 -2.50
C TYR A 84 -1.05 27.41 -1.45
N PHE A 85 -0.85 26.09 -1.41
CA PHE A 85 -1.45 25.24 -0.40
C PHE A 85 -0.98 25.63 1.01
N PHE A 86 0.32 25.69 1.28
CA PHE A 86 0.83 25.98 2.63
C PHE A 86 0.57 27.41 3.12
N ASN A 87 0.45 28.39 2.21
CA ASN A 87 0.07 29.76 2.55
C ASN A 87 -1.45 29.94 2.77
N SER A 88 -2.26 28.93 2.45
CA SER A 88 -3.71 28.98 2.71
C SER A 88 -3.99 28.92 4.21
N PRO A 89 -4.92 29.75 4.73
CA PRO A 89 -5.29 29.73 6.15
C PRO A 89 -5.85 28.37 6.61
N TYR A 90 -6.31 27.54 5.68
CA TYR A 90 -6.87 26.22 5.97
C TYR A 90 -5.82 25.12 6.05
N ALA A 91 -4.60 25.30 5.51
CA ALA A 91 -3.66 24.19 5.40
C ALA A 91 -3.20 23.67 6.76
N SER A 92 -2.88 24.56 7.70
CA SER A 92 -2.51 24.18 9.06
C SER A 92 -3.66 23.46 9.80
N GLN A 93 -4.89 23.95 9.63
CA GLN A 93 -6.08 23.33 10.21
C GLN A 93 -6.36 21.95 9.61
N MET A 94 -6.27 21.81 8.28
CA MET A 94 -6.51 20.54 7.60
C MET A 94 -5.48 19.48 7.98
N ILE A 95 -4.19 19.84 8.00
CA ILE A 95 -3.12 18.92 8.42
C ILE A 95 -3.29 18.55 9.89
N GLY A 96 -3.51 19.53 10.77
CA GLY A 96 -3.71 19.30 12.20
C GLY A 96 -4.92 18.39 12.48
N ASN A 97 -6.07 18.70 11.89
CA ASN A 97 -7.28 17.88 12.01
C ASN A 97 -7.08 16.47 11.47
N THR A 98 -6.41 16.32 10.33
CA THR A 98 -6.12 15.00 9.75
C THR A 98 -5.22 14.17 10.66
N LEU A 99 -4.19 14.77 11.25
CA LEU A 99 -3.30 14.12 12.20
C LEU A 99 -4.03 13.74 13.49
N ILE A 100 -4.84 14.65 14.05
CA ILE A 100 -5.66 14.39 15.23
C ILE A 100 -6.63 13.24 14.95
N ILE A 101 -7.39 13.31 13.86
CA ILE A 101 -8.35 12.26 13.47
C ILE A 101 -7.64 10.93 13.25
N SER A 102 -6.48 10.92 12.59
CA SER A 102 -5.71 9.70 12.35
C SER A 102 -5.15 9.11 13.65
N GLY A 103 -4.68 9.95 14.58
CA GLY A 103 -4.23 9.55 15.90
C GLY A 103 -5.38 8.98 16.75
N LEU A 104 -6.54 9.65 16.75
CA LEU A 104 -7.75 9.15 17.41
C LEU A 104 -8.22 7.83 16.78
N LYS A 105 -8.23 7.71 15.45
CA LYS A 105 -8.57 6.46 14.76
C LYS A 105 -7.62 5.33 15.12
N LEU A 106 -6.33 5.61 15.27
CA LEU A 106 -5.36 4.60 15.70
C LEU A 106 -5.64 4.16 17.14
N PHE A 107 -5.83 5.10 18.06
CA PHE A 107 -6.10 4.82 19.46
C PHE A 107 -7.44 4.07 19.64
N PHE A 108 -8.55 4.65 19.17
CA PHE A 108 -9.87 4.05 19.28
C PHE A 108 -10.10 2.86 18.34
N GLY A 109 -9.26 2.66 17.33
CA GLY A 109 -9.27 1.44 16.52
C GLY A 109 -8.56 0.29 17.21
N LEU A 110 -7.41 0.55 17.84
CA LEU A 110 -6.55 -0.47 18.41
C LEU A 110 -6.98 -0.88 19.83
N PHE A 111 -7.16 0.07 20.74
CA PHE A 111 -7.42 -0.23 22.16
C PHE A 111 -8.72 -1.01 22.37
N PRO A 112 -9.88 -0.60 21.81
CA PRO A 112 -11.12 -1.35 21.95
C PRO A 112 -11.06 -2.73 21.30
N SER A 113 -10.42 -2.85 20.13
CA SER A 113 -10.28 -4.13 19.42
C SER A 113 -9.41 -5.12 20.22
N LEU A 114 -8.30 -4.64 20.78
CA LEU A 114 -7.43 -5.41 21.66
C LEU A 114 -8.16 -5.84 22.94
N LEU A 115 -8.84 -4.90 23.59
CA LEU A 115 -9.60 -5.16 24.81
C LEU A 115 -10.71 -6.19 24.55
N LEU A 116 -11.47 -6.03 23.46
CA LEU A 116 -12.52 -6.97 23.06
C LEU A 116 -11.95 -8.37 22.79
N ALA A 117 -10.81 -8.47 22.11
CA ALA A 117 -10.13 -9.74 21.87
C ALA A 117 -9.72 -10.44 23.17
N LEU A 118 -9.17 -9.70 24.13
CA LEU A 118 -8.80 -10.23 25.45
C LEU A 118 -10.03 -10.69 26.25
N LEU A 119 -11.08 -9.88 26.29
CA LEU A 119 -12.33 -10.21 26.99
C LEU A 119 -12.99 -11.48 26.41
N ILE A 120 -12.96 -11.65 25.10
CA ILE A 120 -13.50 -12.85 24.45
C ILE A 120 -12.61 -14.07 24.71
N ASN A 121 -11.28 -13.89 24.76
CA ASN A 121 -10.35 -14.97 25.08
C ASN A 121 -10.53 -15.49 26.52
N GLU A 122 -10.76 -14.59 27.48
CA GLU A 122 -11.00 -14.95 28.89
C GLU A 122 -12.41 -15.51 29.14
N CYS A 123 -13.28 -15.49 28.13
CA CYS A 123 -14.63 -15.98 28.27
C CYS A 123 -14.66 -17.53 28.34
N SER A 124 -15.00 -18.06 29.51
CA SER A 124 -15.16 -19.50 29.72
C SER A 124 -16.22 -20.15 28.81
N LYS A 125 -17.31 -19.41 28.49
CA LYS A 125 -18.41 -19.91 27.64
C LYS A 125 -18.17 -19.58 26.16
N LYS A 126 -17.66 -20.56 25.40
CA LYS A 126 -17.35 -20.40 23.96
C LYS A 126 -18.53 -19.96 23.08
N TRP A 127 -19.76 -20.35 23.40
CA TRP A 127 -20.94 -19.94 22.62
C TRP A 127 -21.24 -18.44 22.76
N PHE A 128 -21.03 -17.88 23.96
CA PHE A 128 -21.25 -16.47 24.25
C PHE A 128 -20.21 -15.59 23.54
N GLY A 129 -18.93 -15.99 23.60
CA GLY A 129 -17.86 -15.32 22.85
C GLY A 129 -18.13 -15.26 21.34
N ARG A 130 -18.67 -16.34 20.75
CA ARG A 130 -19.04 -16.37 19.32
C ARG A 130 -20.17 -15.40 18.97
N VAL A 131 -21.18 -15.27 19.82
CA VAL A 131 -22.30 -14.33 19.60
C VAL A 131 -21.80 -12.88 19.62
N ILE A 132 -20.96 -12.52 20.60
CA ILE A 132 -20.39 -11.18 20.70
C ILE A 132 -19.56 -10.85 19.46
N GLN A 133 -18.70 -11.75 19.01
CA GLN A 133 -17.92 -11.56 17.78
C GLN A 133 -18.83 -11.24 16.60
N THR A 134 -19.84 -12.07 16.35
CA THR A 134 -20.76 -11.87 15.22
C THR A 134 -21.47 -10.51 15.29
N LEU A 135 -21.93 -10.08 16.47
CA LEU A 135 -22.55 -8.77 16.65
C LEU A 135 -21.56 -7.63 16.45
N SER A 136 -20.33 -7.76 16.94
CA SER A 136 -19.28 -6.74 16.78
C SER A 136 -18.78 -6.62 15.33
N TYR A 137 -18.82 -7.70 14.54
CA TYR A 137 -18.48 -7.65 13.11
C TYR A 137 -19.62 -7.16 12.22
N LEU A 138 -20.87 -7.20 12.71
CA LEU A 138 -22.06 -6.77 11.95
C LEU A 138 -21.93 -5.38 11.31
N PRO A 139 -21.43 -4.34 12.01
CA PRO A 139 -21.32 -2.99 11.44
C PRO A 139 -20.41 -2.91 10.22
N HIS A 140 -19.40 -3.77 10.10
CA HIS A 140 -18.48 -3.79 8.96
C HIS A 140 -19.17 -4.24 7.66
N PHE A 141 -20.31 -4.94 7.76
CA PHE A 141 -21.10 -5.32 6.59
C PHE A 141 -21.98 -4.19 6.07
N LEU A 142 -22.20 -3.14 6.86
CA LEU A 142 -22.99 -1.98 6.45
C LEU A 142 -22.13 -1.03 5.60
N SER A 143 -22.68 -0.56 4.48
CA SER A 143 -22.04 0.48 3.67
C SER A 143 -21.89 1.77 4.47
N TRP A 144 -20.78 2.49 4.24
CA TRP A 144 -20.55 3.81 4.83
C TRP A 144 -21.70 4.78 4.60
N VAL A 145 -22.37 4.72 3.45
CA VAL A 145 -23.53 5.58 3.13
C VAL A 145 -24.70 5.33 4.09
N ILE A 146 -24.96 4.06 4.43
CA ILE A 146 -26.04 3.69 5.37
C ILE A 146 -25.68 4.17 6.77
N ILE A 147 -24.43 3.99 7.19
CA ILE A 147 -23.93 4.45 8.49
C ILE A 147 -24.10 5.97 8.62
N TYR A 148 -23.72 6.73 7.60
CA TYR A 148 -23.93 8.19 7.60
C TYR A 148 -25.42 8.55 7.68
N GLY A 149 -26.29 7.86 6.96
CA GLY A 149 -27.75 8.07 7.03
C GLY A 149 -28.32 7.83 8.43
N ILE A 150 -27.89 6.75 9.11
CA ILE A 150 -28.31 6.45 10.49
C ILE A 150 -27.80 7.52 11.45
N LEU A 151 -26.52 7.90 11.35
CA LEU A 151 -25.94 8.93 12.22
C LEU A 151 -26.65 10.28 12.07
N ILE A 152 -26.95 10.68 10.84
CA ILE A 152 -27.72 11.92 10.59
C ILE A 152 -29.12 11.77 11.17
N ALA A 153 -29.85 10.67 10.93
CA ALA A 153 -31.18 10.48 11.50
C ALA A 153 -31.21 10.51 13.04
N LEU A 154 -30.15 10.02 13.70
CA LEU A 154 -30.03 10.04 15.16
C LEU A 154 -29.65 11.41 15.74
N PHE A 155 -28.89 12.23 14.99
CA PHE A 155 -28.40 13.55 15.43
C PHE A 155 -29.15 14.75 14.81
N SER A 156 -30.04 14.53 13.85
CA SER A 156 -30.79 15.57 13.12
C SER A 156 -32.09 15.99 13.82
N GLN A 157 -32.18 15.77 15.13
CA GLN A 157 -33.27 16.24 15.98
C GLN A 157 -32.75 17.24 17.01
#